data_AF-A0A9P6RWM3-F1
#
_entry.id   AF-A0A9P6RWM3-F1
#
_cell.length_a   1.000
_cell.length_b   1.000
_cell.length_c   1.000
_cell.angle_alpha   90.00
_cell.angle_beta   90.00
_cell.angle_gamma   90.00
#
_symmetry.space_group_name_H-M   'P 1'
#
loop_
_entity.id
_entity.type
_entity.pdbx_description
1 polymer ?
#
loop_
_entity_poly.entity_id
_entity_poly.type
_entity_poly.pdbx_seq_one_letter_code
_entity_poly.pdbx_strand_id
1 'polypeptide(L)'
;MELTQSFRLTGTTEIVRIPIQHIEGQNVIYWESIEQAFHGVEYVKNGDVAIPCCIKYFPGVVLDVVISSATEHAHVDYSVGAPSMVPTIVLNSTLAIGRTNAVGDAPTEPSSEVKFVEDLRITSALAETPIGDTGTPNPSTDISILPPSLLFEVKMSSKPALSFMQVVKLASKKANESNDRVQQQEFSSSMAHMIKLQEASAAKQEQMIQLALDHHEEKKQQQKASDAKQEEMNRLQKQALDQQEKMKQLALAHQEEMKQLQKVSDAKQEEMKQLALDHRMETNQLQKASDAKQEEMKQLQKQALDQQKEMKQLALFYHEEIKQLQIQALGQLAMLQDRVKAMLNQTYELHEYPIPRLFVVLPQDPSRWNSLDPFSNKFRLYFLCECGEHTKSIDSKTEIHFAKHEGYEIARPTEFFQRYGSHVFTILKMLKF
;
A
#
# COMPACT_ATOMS: atom_id res chain seq x y z
N MET A 1 35.14 -49.29 -24.50
CA MET A 1 34.15 -48.20 -24.48
C MET A 1 34.29 -47.51 -23.14
N GLU A 2 34.47 -46.20 -23.13
CA GLU A 2 34.54 -45.44 -21.86
C GLU A 2 33.16 -45.44 -21.21
N LEU A 3 33.10 -45.79 -19.92
CA LEU A 3 31.87 -45.76 -19.15
C LEU A 3 31.60 -44.30 -18.75
N THR A 4 30.40 -43.80 -19.04
CA THR A 4 29.98 -42.44 -18.70
C THR A 4 28.64 -42.41 -17.99
N GLN A 5 28.45 -41.50 -17.03
CA GLN A 5 27.15 -41.20 -16.43
C GLN A 5 26.51 -39.99 -17.13
N SER A 6 25.21 -40.07 -17.38
CA SER A 6 24.44 -38.97 -17.95
C SER A 6 23.88 -38.05 -16.86
N PHE A 7 24.06 -36.74 -17.04
CA PHE A 7 23.54 -35.68 -16.18
C PHE A 7 22.78 -34.66 -17.02
N ARG A 8 21.78 -33.99 -16.45
CA ARG A 8 21.11 -32.85 -17.07
C ARG A 8 20.87 -31.74 -16.05
N LEU A 9 20.87 -30.49 -16.49
CA LEU A 9 20.47 -29.37 -15.63
C LEU A 9 18.94 -29.38 -15.45
N THR A 10 18.47 -29.23 -14.21
CA THR A 10 17.03 -29.22 -13.90
C THR A 10 16.30 -28.18 -14.75
N GLY A 11 15.33 -28.62 -15.55
CA GLY A 11 14.58 -27.76 -16.48
C GLY A 11 15.13 -27.70 -17.91
N THR A 12 16.25 -28.36 -18.19
CA THR A 12 16.83 -28.46 -19.54
C THR A 12 16.72 -29.88 -20.11
N THR A 13 16.81 -30.01 -21.43
CA THR A 13 16.84 -31.31 -22.15
C THR A 13 18.25 -31.73 -22.54
N GLU A 14 19.26 -30.90 -22.27
CA GLU A 14 20.65 -31.16 -22.62
C GLU A 14 21.26 -32.18 -21.65
N ILE A 15 21.85 -33.24 -22.21
CA ILE A 15 22.48 -34.32 -21.45
C ILE A 15 23.99 -34.23 -21.60
N VAL A 16 24.68 -34.04 -20.48
CA VAL A 16 26.14 -34.07 -20.39
C VAL A 16 26.58 -35.44 -19.87
N ARG A 17 27.60 -36.02 -20.53
CA ARG A 17 28.15 -37.32 -20.15
C ARG A 17 29.50 -37.14 -19.46
N ILE A 18 29.59 -37.57 -18.21
CA ILE A 18 30.80 -37.43 -17.40
C ILE A 18 31.46 -38.82 -17.27
N PRO A 19 32.79 -38.95 -17.52
CA PRO A 19 33.51 -40.21 -17.37
C PRO A 19 33.44 -40.75 -15.93
N ILE A 20 33.31 -42.07 -15.81
CA ILE A 20 33.26 -42.76 -14.53
C ILE A 20 34.66 -43.23 -14.14
N GLN A 21 34.98 -43.14 -12.85
CA GLN A 21 36.22 -43.66 -12.28
C GLN A 21 35.92 -44.92 -11.45
N HIS A 22 36.87 -45.86 -11.44
CA HIS A 22 36.75 -47.11 -10.70
C HIS A 22 37.68 -47.07 -9.48
N ILE A 23 37.10 -47.09 -8.28
CA ILE A 23 37.82 -46.99 -7.01
C ILE A 23 37.35 -48.12 -6.10
N GLU A 24 38.28 -48.97 -5.65
CA GLU A 24 38.01 -50.02 -4.66
C GLU A 24 36.79 -50.91 -5.00
N GLY A 25 36.61 -51.24 -6.29
CA GLY A 25 35.50 -52.07 -6.76
C GLY A 25 34.19 -51.31 -6.99
N GLN A 26 34.15 -49.99 -6.78
CA GLN A 26 32.98 -49.15 -7.02
C GLN A 26 33.20 -48.20 -8.20
N ASN A 27 32.14 -48.03 -9.00
CA ASN A 27 32.08 -47.05 -10.07
C ASN A 27 31.52 -45.75 -9.50
N VAL A 28 32.32 -44.69 -9.49
CA VAL A 28 31.97 -43.39 -8.89
C VAL A 28 32.29 -42.25 -9.85
N ILE A 29 31.62 -41.12 -9.62
CA ILE A 29 31.86 -39.86 -10.32
C ILE A 29 32.26 -38.83 -9.28
N TYR A 30 33.39 -38.16 -9.51
CA TYR A 30 33.90 -37.12 -8.63
C TYR A 30 33.06 -35.85 -8.75
N TRP A 31 32.81 -35.21 -7.61
CA TRP A 31 32.07 -33.95 -7.55
C TRP A 31 32.74 -32.85 -8.40
N GLU A 32 34.06 -32.80 -8.42
CA GLU A 32 34.85 -31.84 -9.21
C GLU A 32 34.57 -31.98 -10.71
N SER A 33 34.34 -33.21 -11.19
CA SER A 33 33.98 -33.45 -12.60
C SER A 33 32.57 -32.96 -12.91
N ILE A 34 31.66 -33.01 -11.92
CA ILE A 34 30.30 -32.47 -12.04
C ILE A 34 30.34 -30.94 -12.00
N GLU A 35 31.12 -30.34 -11.10
CA GLU A 35 31.28 -28.89 -11.00
C GLU A 35 31.93 -28.29 -12.24
N GLN A 36 32.91 -28.99 -12.84
CA GLN A 36 33.50 -28.58 -14.11
C GLN A 36 32.50 -28.61 -15.27
N ALA A 37 31.56 -29.58 -15.26
CA ALA A 37 30.50 -29.67 -16.25
C ALA A 37 29.33 -28.69 -15.99
N PHE A 38 29.04 -28.40 -14.73
CA PHE A 38 27.94 -27.57 -14.27
C PHE A 38 28.43 -26.58 -13.21
N HIS A 39 28.85 -25.40 -13.66
CA HIS A 39 29.39 -24.36 -12.78
C HIS A 39 28.30 -23.89 -11.78
N GLY A 40 28.63 -23.88 -10.49
CA GLY A 40 27.70 -23.48 -9.42
C GLY A 40 26.71 -24.58 -9.01
N VAL A 41 27.00 -25.85 -9.32
CA VAL A 41 26.22 -26.98 -8.82
C VAL A 41 26.14 -26.98 -7.29
N GLU A 42 24.93 -27.12 -6.76
CA GLU A 42 24.66 -27.18 -5.32
C GLU A 42 24.43 -28.62 -4.87
N TYR A 43 23.58 -29.34 -5.61
CA TYR A 43 23.26 -30.74 -5.34
C TYR A 43 22.79 -31.47 -6.60
N VAL A 44 22.86 -32.79 -6.55
CA VAL A 44 22.34 -33.69 -7.60
C VAL A 44 21.11 -34.40 -7.06
N LYS A 45 19.96 -34.17 -7.69
CA LYS A 45 18.70 -34.85 -7.40
C LYS A 45 18.81 -36.32 -7.81
N ASN A 46 18.35 -37.20 -6.92
CA ASN A 46 18.33 -38.65 -7.10
C ASN A 46 19.73 -39.31 -7.19
N GLY A 47 20.80 -38.60 -6.80
CA GLY A 47 22.12 -39.20 -6.62
C GLY A 47 22.30 -39.66 -5.18
N ASP A 48 22.63 -40.94 -4.98
CA ASP A 48 23.05 -41.45 -3.67
C ASP A 48 24.52 -41.04 -3.44
N VAL A 49 24.76 -40.25 -2.39
CA VAL A 49 26.09 -39.73 -2.05
C VAL A 49 26.86 -40.86 -1.36
N ALA A 50 27.89 -41.38 -2.04
CA ALA A 50 28.58 -42.59 -1.57
C ALA A 50 29.62 -42.29 -0.48
N ILE A 51 30.38 -41.20 -0.63
CA ILE A 51 31.52 -40.77 0.21
C ILE A 51 31.64 -39.24 0.02
N PRO A 52 32.13 -38.44 0.99
CA PRO A 52 32.34 -37.00 0.76
C PRO A 52 33.07 -36.78 -0.59
N CYS A 53 32.41 -36.03 -1.48
CA CYS A 53 32.87 -35.66 -2.82
C CYS A 53 32.71 -36.68 -3.96
N CYS A 54 31.95 -37.78 -3.82
CA CYS A 54 31.61 -38.63 -4.98
C CYS A 54 30.16 -39.16 -5.00
N ILE A 55 29.66 -39.37 -6.22
CA ILE A 55 28.33 -39.93 -6.50
C ILE A 55 28.50 -41.33 -7.09
N LYS A 56 27.67 -42.28 -6.63
CA LYS A 56 27.66 -43.64 -7.17
C LYS A 56 27.18 -43.65 -8.63
N TYR A 57 27.76 -44.52 -9.45
CA TYR A 57 27.30 -44.73 -10.83
C TYR A 57 25.93 -45.45 -10.88
N PHE A 58 25.02 -44.92 -11.70
CA PHE A 58 23.71 -45.47 -11.99
C PHE A 58 23.55 -45.74 -13.50
N PRO A 59 23.77 -46.99 -13.96
CA PRO A 59 23.72 -47.34 -15.38
C PRO A 59 22.33 -47.05 -15.98
N GLY A 60 22.32 -46.29 -17.08
CA GLY A 60 21.09 -45.96 -17.82
C GLY A 60 20.21 -44.87 -17.20
N VAL A 61 20.62 -44.28 -16.06
CA VAL A 61 19.88 -43.21 -15.40
C VAL A 61 20.44 -41.84 -15.83
N VAL A 62 19.58 -40.83 -15.93
CA VAL A 62 20.01 -39.43 -16.08
C VAL A 62 19.79 -38.74 -14.74
N LEU A 63 20.87 -38.21 -14.16
CA LEU A 63 20.82 -37.52 -12.88
C LEU A 63 20.55 -36.01 -13.10
N ASP A 64 19.69 -35.45 -12.26
CA ASP A 64 19.28 -34.04 -12.35
C ASP A 64 20.20 -33.17 -11.50
N VAL A 65 20.86 -32.20 -12.10
CA VAL A 65 21.75 -31.25 -11.42
C VAL A 65 20.97 -30.00 -11.08
N VAL A 66 21.15 -29.47 -9.86
CA VAL A 66 20.59 -28.20 -9.41
C VAL A 66 21.74 -27.24 -9.18
N ILE A 67 21.71 -26.10 -9.87
CA ILE A 67 22.68 -25.01 -9.72
C ILE A 67 22.04 -23.97 -8.80
N SER A 68 22.80 -23.44 -7.83
CA SER A 68 22.32 -22.31 -7.05
C SER A 68 22.12 -21.12 -7.98
N SER A 69 20.89 -20.63 -8.13
CA SER A 69 20.60 -19.40 -8.85
C SER A 69 21.08 -18.21 -8.02
N ALA A 70 22.39 -17.97 -8.02
CA ALA A 70 23.02 -16.85 -7.31
C ALA A 70 22.82 -15.53 -8.08
N THR A 71 21.58 -15.18 -8.41
CA THR A 71 21.20 -13.85 -8.92
C THR A 71 19.73 -13.57 -8.64
N GLU A 72 19.39 -13.48 -7.36
CA GLU A 72 18.29 -12.62 -6.90
C GLU A 72 18.76 -11.86 -5.65
N HIS A 73 19.97 -11.30 -5.72
CA HIS A 73 20.35 -10.18 -4.88
C HIS A 73 20.02 -8.90 -5.64
N ALA A 74 18.80 -8.43 -5.43
CA ALA A 74 18.49 -7.02 -5.63
C ALA A 74 19.55 -6.20 -4.89
N HIS A 75 20.25 -5.37 -5.65
CA HIS A 75 21.15 -4.34 -5.17
C HIS A 75 20.36 -3.38 -4.29
N VAL A 76 20.29 -3.65 -2.99
CA VAL A 76 19.84 -2.70 -1.98
C VAL A 76 21.08 -2.18 -1.27
N ASP A 77 21.43 -0.93 -1.58
CA ASP A 77 22.40 -0.14 -0.85
C ASP A 77 21.94 -0.01 0.61
N TYR A 78 22.62 -0.67 1.55
CA TYR A 78 22.65 -0.23 2.93
C TYR A 78 24.05 -0.27 3.51
N SER A 79 24.43 0.91 3.98
CA SER A 79 25.72 1.31 4.52
C SER A 79 25.78 1.02 6.03
N VAL A 80 26.93 0.48 6.46
CA VAL A 80 27.57 0.54 7.80
C VAL A 80 26.85 -0.08 9.02
N GLY A 81 27.48 -1.11 9.61
CA GLY A 81 27.35 -1.45 11.03
C GLY A 81 27.52 -2.95 11.36
N ALA A 82 28.71 -3.36 11.82
CA ALA A 82 29.06 -4.69 12.31
C ALA A 82 28.49 -5.00 13.73
N PRO A 83 28.73 -6.17 14.39
CA PRO A 83 29.11 -7.50 13.91
C PRO A 83 28.24 -8.68 14.43
N SER A 84 28.20 -9.75 13.62
CA SER A 84 28.46 -11.17 13.98
C SER A 84 27.87 -11.78 15.27
N MET A 85 26.84 -12.62 15.11
CA MET A 85 26.59 -13.81 15.93
C MET A 85 26.15 -14.96 15.01
N VAL A 86 26.94 -16.03 15.00
CA VAL A 86 26.74 -17.28 14.25
C VAL A 86 25.76 -18.18 15.01
N PRO A 87 24.86 -18.93 14.33
CA PRO A 87 24.33 -20.16 14.89
C PRO A 87 24.87 -21.37 14.13
N THR A 88 25.72 -22.14 14.83
CA THR A 88 26.13 -23.50 14.49
C THR A 88 24.92 -24.43 14.56
N ILE A 89 24.51 -25.01 13.44
CA ILE A 89 23.56 -26.13 13.43
C ILE A 89 24.36 -27.43 13.54
N VAL A 90 24.36 -28.01 14.74
CA VAL A 90 24.87 -29.36 15.02
C VAL A 90 23.77 -30.37 14.68
N LEU A 91 23.97 -31.17 13.64
CA LEU A 91 23.19 -32.39 13.40
C LEU A 91 23.84 -33.55 14.18
N ASN A 92 23.28 -33.89 15.34
CA ASN A 92 23.58 -35.13 16.04
C ASN A 92 22.50 -36.16 15.72
N SER A 93 22.86 -37.20 14.97
CA SER A 93 22.12 -38.45 14.89
C SER A 93 22.88 -39.51 15.69
N THR A 94 22.41 -39.79 16.90
CA THR A 94 22.89 -40.91 17.72
C THR A 94 21.77 -41.94 17.81
N LEU A 95 21.91 -43.01 17.02
CA LEU A 95 21.14 -44.25 17.15
C LEU A 95 21.72 -45.04 18.32
N ALA A 96 21.04 -45.05 19.46
CA ALA A 96 21.35 -45.91 20.60
C ALA A 96 20.26 -46.96 20.77
N ILE A 97 20.65 -48.21 20.51
CA ILE A 97 19.91 -49.42 20.86
C ILE A 97 20.05 -49.62 22.38
N GLY A 98 18.92 -49.67 23.10
CA GLY A 98 18.90 -49.89 24.55
C GLY A 98 17.60 -50.56 25.00
N ARG A 99 17.76 -51.77 25.54
CA ARG A 99 16.73 -52.74 25.93
C ARG A 99 16.28 -52.53 27.39
N THR A 100 15.05 -52.97 27.66
CA THR A 100 14.50 -53.57 28.90
C THR A 100 13.96 -52.72 30.07
N ASN A 101 12.72 -53.11 30.44
CA ASN A 101 12.03 -53.11 31.73
C ASN A 101 11.54 -51.76 32.30
N ALA A 102 10.47 -51.62 33.07
CA ALA A 102 9.21 -52.30 33.35
C ALA A 102 8.58 -51.46 34.50
N VAL A 103 7.25 -51.44 34.62
CA VAL A 103 6.47 -51.07 35.83
C VAL A 103 6.37 -49.57 36.19
N GLY A 104 5.14 -49.10 36.43
CA GLY A 104 4.89 -47.91 37.25
C GLY A 104 3.60 -47.16 36.91
N ASP A 105 2.57 -47.35 37.74
CA ASP A 105 1.20 -46.87 37.67
C ASP A 105 0.93 -45.35 37.63
N ALA A 106 -0.22 -45.02 37.01
CA ALA A 106 -1.30 -44.13 37.46
C ALA A 106 -1.22 -42.59 37.33
N PRO A 107 -2.40 -41.91 37.25
CA PRO A 107 -2.60 -40.64 36.53
C PRO A 107 -2.91 -39.46 37.46
N THR A 108 -2.53 -38.23 37.08
CA THR A 108 -3.07 -37.01 37.70
C THR A 108 -3.06 -35.85 36.71
N GLU A 109 -4.23 -35.31 36.41
CA GLU A 109 -4.56 -33.90 36.09
C GLU A 109 -6.07 -33.81 35.77
N PRO A 110 -6.76 -32.65 35.87
CA PRO A 110 -6.35 -31.37 36.47
C PRO A 110 -7.37 -30.82 37.49
N SER A 111 -6.89 -29.99 38.43
CA SER A 111 -7.73 -29.14 39.28
C SER A 111 -7.73 -27.71 38.77
N SER A 112 -8.92 -27.16 38.81
CA SER A 112 -9.41 -25.83 38.48
C SER A 112 -8.82 -24.66 39.28
N GLU A 113 -9.20 -23.46 38.78
CA GLU A 113 -9.26 -22.14 39.42
C GLU A 113 -8.05 -21.21 39.30
N VAL A 114 -8.21 -20.15 38.49
CA VAL A 114 -7.90 -18.78 38.93
C VAL A 114 -9.01 -17.84 38.44
N LYS A 115 -9.74 -17.29 39.42
CA LYS A 115 -10.58 -16.10 39.31
C LYS A 115 -9.69 -14.86 39.19
N PHE A 116 -10.07 -13.89 38.35
CA PHE A 116 -9.77 -12.49 38.61
C PHE A 116 -11.02 -11.64 38.38
N VAL A 117 -11.30 -10.83 39.41
CA VAL A 117 -12.35 -9.82 39.53
C VAL A 117 -11.66 -8.46 39.44
N GLU A 118 -12.27 -7.52 38.71
CA GLU A 118 -12.39 -6.05 38.98
C GLU A 118 -12.68 -5.34 37.65
N ASP A 119 -13.89 -4.82 37.45
CA ASP A 119 -14.35 -3.47 37.84
C ASP A 119 -13.62 -2.34 37.12
N LEU A 120 -14.29 -1.72 36.15
CA LEU A 120 -14.28 -0.26 35.96
C LEU A 120 -15.43 0.18 35.06
N ARG A 121 -16.47 0.71 35.72
CA ARG A 121 -17.47 1.60 35.13
C ARG A 121 -16.81 2.90 34.72
N ILE A 122 -17.07 3.39 33.51
CA ILE A 122 -17.12 4.83 33.24
C ILE A 122 -18.39 5.11 32.42
N THR A 123 -19.35 5.70 33.11
CA THR A 123 -20.47 6.46 32.56
C THR A 123 -19.95 7.76 31.94
N SER A 124 -20.48 8.16 30.79
CA SER A 124 -20.42 9.56 30.35
C SER A 124 -21.72 9.92 29.66
N ALA A 125 -22.50 10.74 30.37
CA ALA A 125 -23.52 11.60 29.82
C ALA A 125 -22.92 13.02 29.75
N LEU A 126 -23.18 13.77 28.69
CA LEU A 126 -23.37 15.22 28.79
C LEU A 126 -24.15 15.74 27.58
N ALA A 127 -25.20 16.48 27.88
CA ALA A 127 -25.96 17.32 26.97
C ALA A 127 -25.23 18.64 26.72
N GLU A 128 -25.56 19.35 25.64
CA GLU A 128 -25.93 20.77 25.68
C GLU A 128 -26.42 21.28 24.31
N THR A 129 -27.35 22.24 24.38
CA THR A 129 -28.17 22.83 23.33
C THR A 129 -27.68 24.27 22.98
N PRO A 130 -28.48 25.23 22.45
CA PRO A 130 -28.08 26.05 21.29
C PRO A 130 -27.73 27.51 21.66
N ILE A 131 -27.14 28.24 20.71
CA ILE A 131 -26.78 29.65 20.86
C ILE A 131 -27.81 30.54 20.13
N GLY A 132 -28.39 31.50 20.87
CA GLY A 132 -29.27 32.59 20.41
C GLY A 132 -28.53 33.71 19.66
N ASP A 133 -29.21 34.47 18.80
CA ASP A 133 -29.98 35.71 19.07
C ASP A 133 -29.11 36.97 19.12
N THR A 134 -29.35 37.91 18.19
CA THR A 134 -29.17 39.36 18.37
C THR A 134 -29.88 40.17 17.26
N GLY A 135 -30.89 40.95 17.64
CA GLY A 135 -30.84 42.42 17.54
C GLY A 135 -31.35 43.12 16.26
N THR A 136 -32.57 43.64 16.33
CA THR A 136 -33.02 44.91 15.70
C THR A 136 -32.40 46.13 16.40
N PRO A 137 -32.28 47.35 15.78
CA PRO A 137 -33.41 48.31 15.82
C PRO A 137 -33.54 49.30 14.61
N ASN A 138 -34.75 49.84 14.44
CA ASN A 138 -35.10 51.05 13.66
C ASN A 138 -34.45 52.32 14.26
N PRO A 139 -34.47 53.49 13.56
CA PRO A 139 -35.57 54.44 13.77
C PRO A 139 -36.06 55.25 12.54
N SER A 140 -37.29 55.73 12.71
CA SER A 140 -38.09 56.80 12.08
C SER A 140 -37.37 58.08 11.63
N THR A 141 -37.99 58.91 10.75
CA THR A 141 -38.55 60.27 11.05
C THR A 141 -39.23 60.90 9.80
N ASP A 142 -40.45 61.41 9.98
CA ASP A 142 -41.24 62.31 9.10
C ASP A 142 -40.67 63.75 9.03
N ILE A 143 -41.16 64.61 8.10
CA ILE A 143 -41.68 65.98 8.35
C ILE A 143 -41.99 66.72 7.02
N SER A 144 -43.21 67.29 6.98
CA SER A 144 -43.83 68.20 6.00
C SER A 144 -43.24 69.64 5.98
N ILE A 145 -43.60 70.47 4.96
CA ILE A 145 -44.20 71.84 5.07
C ILE A 145 -44.19 72.63 3.72
N LEU A 146 -45.23 73.46 3.59
CA LEU A 146 -45.84 74.28 2.52
C LEU A 146 -45.11 75.60 2.07
N PRO A 147 -45.67 76.36 1.08
CA PRO A 147 -45.07 77.50 0.35
C PRO A 147 -45.64 78.90 0.75
N PRO A 148 -45.28 79.99 0.04
CA PRO A 148 -46.27 81.06 -0.22
C PRO A 148 -46.12 81.84 -1.57
N SER A 149 -46.97 82.87 -1.71
CA SER A 149 -47.67 83.38 -2.91
C SER A 149 -47.44 84.89 -3.20
N LEU A 150 -47.76 85.34 -4.44
CA LEU A 150 -48.43 86.59 -4.92
C LEU A 150 -48.03 88.02 -4.44
N LEU A 151 -47.95 89.02 -5.37
CA LEU A 151 -48.90 90.17 -5.56
C LEU A 151 -48.35 91.40 -6.38
N PHE A 152 -49.20 91.88 -7.32
CA PHE A 152 -49.60 93.27 -7.75
C PHE A 152 -48.64 94.39 -8.21
N GLU A 153 -49.08 95.11 -9.27
CA GLU A 153 -48.68 96.49 -9.59
C GLU A 153 -49.83 97.31 -10.25
N VAL A 154 -49.94 98.61 -9.94
CA VAL A 154 -51.06 99.55 -10.27
C VAL A 154 -50.52 100.98 -10.53
N LYS A 155 -51.26 101.76 -11.37
CA LYS A 155 -51.40 103.25 -11.53
C LYS A 155 -50.63 103.98 -12.67
N MET A 156 -51.33 104.62 -13.64
CA MET A 156 -51.91 106.00 -13.75
C MET A 156 -50.90 107.11 -14.13
N SER A 157 -51.00 107.84 -15.26
CA SER A 157 -51.97 108.86 -15.76
C SER A 157 -51.88 110.24 -15.10
N SER A 158 -51.47 111.29 -15.86
CA SER A 158 -51.84 112.70 -15.63
C SER A 158 -51.51 113.63 -16.83
N LYS A 159 -52.43 114.58 -17.08
CA LYS A 159 -52.33 115.74 -18.02
C LYS A 159 -51.88 117.00 -17.25
N PRO A 160 -51.39 118.05 -17.93
CA PRO A 160 -51.94 119.41 -17.72
C PRO A 160 -51.81 120.29 -19.00
N ALA A 161 -52.10 121.59 -19.08
CA ALA A 161 -53.10 122.53 -18.54
C ALA A 161 -52.85 123.86 -19.31
N LEU A 162 -53.88 124.70 -19.42
CA LEU A 162 -53.99 125.92 -20.23
C LEU A 162 -52.92 127.00 -19.98
N SER A 163 -52.51 127.69 -21.06
CA SER A 163 -51.41 128.67 -21.06
C SER A 163 -51.86 130.12 -20.84
N PHE A 164 -51.04 130.79 -20.03
CA PHE A 164 -51.03 132.16 -19.53
C PHE A 164 -51.09 133.29 -20.60
N MET A 165 -51.04 132.94 -21.89
CA MET A 165 -51.09 133.90 -23.02
C MET A 165 -52.44 134.58 -23.22
N GLN A 166 -53.52 134.11 -22.58
CA GLN A 166 -54.84 134.74 -22.68
C GLN A 166 -55.05 135.95 -21.75
N VAL A 167 -54.19 136.17 -20.75
CA VAL A 167 -54.35 137.26 -19.77
C VAL A 167 -53.64 138.56 -20.22
N VAL A 168 -52.60 138.49 -21.06
CA VAL A 168 -51.80 139.65 -21.47
C VAL A 168 -52.45 140.48 -22.61
N LYS A 169 -53.40 139.91 -23.36
CA LYS A 169 -54.06 140.61 -24.48
C LYS A 169 -55.15 141.62 -24.08
N LEU A 170 -55.57 141.66 -22.82
CA LEU A 170 -56.65 142.54 -22.35
C LEU A 170 -56.18 143.84 -21.66
N ALA A 171 -54.88 144.01 -21.40
CA ALA A 171 -54.35 145.20 -20.72
C ALA A 171 -53.76 146.28 -21.67
N SER A 172 -53.63 146.01 -22.98
CA SER A 172 -52.95 146.91 -23.93
C SER A 172 -53.87 147.94 -24.62
N LYS A 173 -55.10 148.16 -24.13
CA LYS A 173 -56.10 149.07 -24.75
C LYS A 173 -56.46 150.30 -23.91
N LYS A 174 -55.60 150.76 -23.00
CA LYS A 174 -55.93 151.91 -22.13
C LYS A 174 -54.73 152.76 -21.67
N ALA A 175 -53.77 153.05 -22.54
CA ALA A 175 -52.63 153.92 -22.20
C ALA A 175 -51.99 154.64 -23.40
N ASN A 176 -52.80 155.15 -24.33
CA ASN A 176 -52.36 156.15 -25.32
C ASN A 176 -53.18 157.41 -25.11
N GLU A 177 -52.83 158.21 -24.09
CA GLU A 177 -53.20 159.64 -23.93
C GLU A 177 -52.78 160.11 -22.52
N SER A 178 -51.48 160.33 -22.29
CA SER A 178 -51.00 161.40 -21.40
C SER A 178 -49.48 161.46 -21.41
N ASN A 179 -49.00 162.66 -21.68
CA ASN A 179 -47.62 163.04 -21.93
C ASN A 179 -46.98 163.44 -20.59
N ASP A 180 -46.50 162.49 -19.80
CA ASP A 180 -45.81 162.79 -18.54
C ASP A 180 -44.50 161.99 -18.38
N ARG A 181 -43.41 162.69 -18.65
CA ARG A 181 -42.08 162.14 -18.97
C ARG A 181 -41.24 161.77 -17.73
N VAL A 182 -41.89 161.63 -16.58
CA VAL A 182 -41.22 161.33 -15.28
C VAL A 182 -41.61 159.93 -14.75
N GLN A 183 -42.70 159.29 -15.23
CA GLN A 183 -43.06 157.90 -14.86
C GLN A 183 -42.38 156.81 -15.72
N GLN A 184 -41.76 157.16 -16.85
CA GLN A 184 -41.13 156.20 -17.76
C GLN A 184 -39.82 155.60 -17.19
N GLN A 185 -39.15 156.32 -16.28
CA GLN A 185 -37.91 155.87 -15.67
C GLN A 185 -38.15 154.85 -14.53
N GLU A 186 -39.21 155.02 -13.73
CA GLU A 186 -39.58 154.06 -12.68
C GLU A 186 -40.18 152.76 -13.25
N PHE A 187 -40.90 152.81 -14.38
CA PHE A 187 -41.36 151.61 -15.09
C PHE A 187 -40.19 150.81 -15.70
N SER A 188 -39.15 151.49 -16.20
CA SER A 188 -37.95 150.83 -16.74
C SER A 188 -37.13 150.12 -15.65
N SER A 189 -37.02 150.71 -14.45
CA SER A 189 -36.32 150.09 -13.32
C SER A 189 -37.12 148.93 -12.70
N SER A 190 -38.45 149.00 -12.70
CA SER A 190 -39.33 147.91 -12.25
C SER A 190 -39.30 146.71 -13.22
N MET A 191 -39.32 146.94 -14.53
CA MET A 191 -39.14 145.86 -15.52
C MET A 191 -37.75 145.22 -15.44
N ALA A 192 -36.68 146.00 -15.22
CA ALA A 192 -35.34 145.44 -15.04
C ALA A 192 -35.23 144.54 -13.79
N HIS A 193 -35.94 144.88 -12.71
CA HIS A 193 -36.02 144.02 -11.52
C HIS A 193 -36.87 142.77 -11.76
N MET A 194 -37.94 142.87 -12.56
CA MET A 194 -38.78 141.74 -12.94
C MET A 194 -38.07 140.75 -13.85
N ILE A 195 -37.25 141.25 -14.80
CA ILE A 195 -36.40 140.42 -15.67
C ILE A 195 -35.35 139.67 -14.84
N LYS A 196 -34.69 140.32 -13.87
CA LYS A 196 -33.74 139.66 -12.97
C LYS A 196 -34.39 138.58 -12.09
N LEU A 197 -35.62 138.80 -11.62
CA LEU A 197 -36.35 137.79 -10.86
C LEU A 197 -36.76 136.58 -11.73
N GLN A 198 -37.07 136.83 -13.00
CA GLN A 198 -37.44 135.80 -13.96
C GLN A 198 -36.24 134.98 -14.44
N GLU A 199 -35.07 135.60 -14.61
CA GLU A 199 -33.80 134.91 -14.88
C GLU A 199 -33.36 134.05 -13.67
N ALA A 200 -33.52 134.54 -12.44
CA ALA A 200 -33.26 133.75 -11.24
C ALA A 200 -34.24 132.58 -11.07
N SER A 201 -35.50 132.74 -11.51
CA SER A 201 -36.50 131.66 -11.58
C SER A 201 -36.15 130.62 -12.65
N ALA A 202 -35.73 131.05 -13.84
CA ALA A 202 -35.34 130.17 -14.93
C ALA A 202 -34.09 129.35 -14.58
N ALA A 203 -33.06 129.98 -13.99
CA ALA A 203 -31.87 129.30 -13.52
C ALA A 203 -32.17 128.24 -12.43
N LYS A 204 -33.13 128.53 -11.53
CA LYS A 204 -33.56 127.58 -10.49
C LYS A 204 -34.38 126.42 -11.04
N GLN A 205 -35.15 126.65 -12.11
CA GLN A 205 -35.90 125.62 -12.81
C GLN A 205 -34.97 124.71 -13.63
N GLU A 206 -33.93 125.27 -14.25
CA GLU A 206 -32.90 124.53 -14.99
C GLU A 206 -32.05 123.65 -14.06
N GLN A 207 -31.70 124.16 -12.87
CA GLN A 207 -31.02 123.38 -11.84
C GLN A 207 -31.89 122.23 -11.31
N MET A 208 -33.21 122.40 -11.24
CA MET A 208 -34.15 121.35 -10.83
C MET A 208 -34.34 120.28 -11.91
N ILE A 209 -34.32 120.68 -13.19
CA ILE A 209 -34.37 119.74 -14.33
C ILE A 209 -33.09 118.91 -14.41
N GLN A 210 -31.93 119.52 -14.19
CA GLN A 210 -30.65 118.80 -14.19
C GLN A 210 -30.59 117.75 -13.07
N LEU A 211 -31.01 118.11 -11.85
CA LEU A 211 -31.13 117.18 -10.72
C LEU A 211 -32.14 116.03 -10.97
N ALA A 212 -33.25 116.32 -11.68
CA ALA A 212 -34.24 115.31 -12.02
C ALA A 212 -33.73 114.31 -13.09
N LEU A 213 -32.90 114.77 -14.04
CA LEU A 213 -32.28 113.92 -15.04
C LEU A 213 -31.19 113.03 -14.43
N ASP A 214 -30.35 113.57 -13.56
CA ASP A 214 -29.32 112.80 -12.86
C ASP A 214 -29.95 111.72 -11.97
N HIS A 215 -31.02 112.06 -11.24
CA HIS A 215 -31.76 111.08 -10.41
C HIS A 215 -32.53 110.03 -11.24
N HIS A 216 -32.96 110.37 -12.47
CA HIS A 216 -33.59 109.42 -13.38
C HIS A 216 -32.56 108.47 -14.01
N GLU A 217 -31.37 108.97 -14.37
CA GLU A 217 -30.29 108.12 -14.88
C GLU A 217 -29.72 107.21 -13.78
N GLU A 218 -29.63 107.69 -12.54
CA GLU A 218 -29.25 106.87 -11.38
C GLU A 218 -30.30 105.78 -11.10
N LYS A 219 -31.60 106.08 -11.16
CA LYS A 219 -32.66 105.06 -11.06
C LYS A 219 -32.62 104.04 -12.18
N LYS A 220 -32.31 104.47 -13.40
CA LYS A 220 -32.17 103.58 -14.56
C LYS A 220 -30.94 102.68 -14.44
N GLN A 221 -29.84 103.17 -13.88
CA GLN A 221 -28.67 102.36 -13.55
C GLN A 221 -28.95 101.39 -12.41
N GLN A 222 -29.68 101.81 -11.37
CA GLN A 222 -30.12 100.93 -10.29
C GLN A 222 -31.08 99.82 -10.78
N GLN A 223 -32.01 100.14 -11.68
CA GLN A 223 -32.90 99.14 -12.27
C GLN A 223 -32.12 98.12 -13.12
N LYS A 224 -31.19 98.58 -13.98
CA LYS A 224 -30.34 97.67 -14.75
C LYS A 224 -29.46 96.79 -13.86
N ALA A 225 -28.94 97.33 -12.76
CA ALA A 225 -28.17 96.54 -11.79
C ALA A 225 -29.05 95.53 -11.03
N SER A 226 -30.31 95.88 -10.75
CA SER A 226 -31.30 94.97 -10.15
C SER A 226 -31.68 93.83 -11.11
N ASP A 227 -31.94 94.15 -12.38
CA ASP A 227 -32.32 93.17 -13.39
C ASP A 227 -31.14 92.21 -13.67
N ALA A 228 -29.91 92.72 -13.76
CA ALA A 228 -28.72 91.89 -13.92
C ALA A 228 -28.49 90.96 -12.71
N LYS A 229 -28.72 91.45 -11.48
CA LYS A 229 -28.65 90.63 -10.27
C LYS A 229 -29.75 89.57 -10.22
N GLN A 230 -30.95 89.89 -10.69
CA GLN A 230 -32.06 88.95 -10.75
C GLN A 230 -31.79 87.85 -11.80
N GLU A 231 -31.21 88.21 -12.94
CA GLU A 231 -30.83 87.25 -13.98
C GLU A 231 -29.68 86.32 -13.53
N GLU A 232 -28.69 86.87 -12.81
CA GLU A 232 -27.62 86.09 -12.19
C GLU A 232 -28.16 85.14 -11.11
N MET A 233 -29.09 85.59 -10.27
CA MET A 233 -29.76 84.77 -9.27
C MET A 233 -30.55 83.63 -9.92
N ASN A 234 -31.29 83.92 -10.99
CA ASN A 234 -32.03 82.91 -11.74
C ASN A 234 -31.09 81.89 -12.41
N ARG A 235 -29.94 82.32 -12.91
CA ARG A 235 -28.90 81.43 -13.47
C ARG A 235 -28.32 80.51 -12.40
N LEU A 236 -27.96 81.05 -11.24
CA LEU A 236 -27.44 80.26 -10.12
C LEU A 236 -28.48 79.28 -9.57
N GLN A 237 -29.73 79.70 -9.48
CA GLN A 237 -30.83 78.82 -9.05
C GLN A 237 -31.07 77.68 -10.03
N LYS A 238 -31.00 77.95 -11.35
CA LYS A 238 -31.08 76.90 -12.37
C LYS A 238 -29.89 75.94 -12.28
N GLN A 239 -28.68 76.45 -12.12
CA GLN A 239 -27.48 75.62 -11.97
C GLN A 239 -27.53 74.74 -10.71
N ALA A 240 -28.07 75.27 -9.60
CA ALA A 240 -28.26 74.49 -8.38
C ALA A 240 -29.31 73.37 -8.57
N LEU A 241 -30.38 73.63 -9.31
CA LEU A 241 -31.40 72.63 -9.64
C LEU A 241 -30.82 71.51 -10.52
N ASP A 242 -30.08 71.88 -11.57
CA ASP A 242 -29.42 70.92 -12.46
C ASP A 242 -28.39 70.06 -11.69
N GLN A 243 -27.66 70.65 -10.74
CA GLN A 243 -26.76 69.91 -9.85
C GLN A 243 -27.50 68.97 -8.90
N GLN A 244 -28.62 69.41 -8.35
CA GLN A 244 -29.45 68.59 -7.47
C GLN A 244 -30.04 67.38 -8.24
N GLU A 245 -30.50 67.59 -9.46
CA GLU A 245 -31.03 66.52 -10.31
C GLU A 245 -29.93 65.54 -10.72
N LYS A 246 -28.74 66.04 -11.06
CA LYS A 246 -27.58 65.19 -11.34
C LYS A 246 -27.17 64.33 -10.13
N MET A 247 -27.20 64.89 -8.91
CA MET A 247 -26.95 64.10 -7.70
C MET A 247 -28.03 63.04 -7.45
N LYS A 248 -29.31 63.36 -7.69
CA LYS A 248 -30.39 62.38 -7.58
C LYS A 248 -30.22 61.22 -8.58
N GLN A 249 -29.88 61.52 -9.83
CA GLN A 249 -29.62 60.49 -10.84
C GLN A 249 -28.42 59.61 -10.47
N LEU A 250 -27.34 60.20 -9.96
CA LEU A 250 -26.17 59.45 -9.50
C LEU A 250 -26.52 58.54 -8.31
N ALA A 251 -27.31 59.03 -7.35
CA ALA A 251 -27.75 58.25 -6.20
C ALA A 251 -28.63 57.07 -6.61
N LEU A 252 -29.51 57.27 -7.60
CA LEU A 252 -30.37 56.20 -8.13
C LEU A 252 -29.54 55.13 -8.86
N ALA A 253 -28.60 55.54 -9.71
CA ALA A 253 -27.70 54.62 -10.41
C ALA A 253 -26.86 53.80 -9.42
N HIS A 254 -26.33 54.43 -8.37
CA HIS A 254 -25.59 53.74 -7.31
C HIS A 254 -26.48 52.75 -6.53
N GLN A 255 -27.73 53.12 -6.26
CA GLN A 255 -28.69 52.21 -5.61
C GLN A 255 -29.01 51.00 -6.48
N GLU A 256 -29.14 51.17 -7.80
CA GLU A 256 -29.35 50.08 -8.74
C GLU A 256 -28.13 49.16 -8.83
N GLU A 257 -26.92 49.72 -8.87
CA GLU A 257 -25.67 48.96 -8.84
C GLU A 257 -25.55 48.11 -7.57
N MET A 258 -25.86 48.68 -6.40
CA MET A 258 -25.87 47.94 -5.13
C MET A 258 -26.92 46.82 -5.12
N LYS A 259 -28.10 47.04 -5.71
CA LYS A 259 -29.11 45.98 -5.86
C LYS A 259 -28.65 44.86 -6.80
N GLN A 260 -27.93 45.18 -7.87
CA GLN A 260 -27.37 44.17 -8.77
C GLN A 260 -26.26 43.38 -8.09
N LEU A 261 -25.36 44.04 -7.37
CA LEU A 261 -24.31 43.38 -6.59
C LEU A 261 -24.89 42.45 -5.52
N GLN A 262 -25.95 42.87 -4.83
CA GLN A 262 -26.63 42.01 -3.86
C GLN A 262 -27.20 40.75 -4.52
N LYS A 263 -27.90 40.89 -5.65
CA LYS A 263 -28.45 39.73 -6.40
C LYS A 263 -27.35 38.76 -6.85
N VAL A 264 -26.22 39.28 -7.33
CA VAL A 264 -25.08 38.45 -7.74
C VAL A 264 -24.45 37.76 -6.52
N SER A 265 -24.35 38.45 -5.38
CA SER A 265 -23.85 37.88 -4.13
C SER A 265 -24.75 36.73 -3.64
N ASP A 266 -26.05 36.93 -3.62
CA ASP A 266 -27.01 35.92 -3.17
C ASP A 266 -26.99 34.69 -4.10
N ALA A 267 -26.94 34.92 -5.43
CA ALA A 267 -26.83 33.84 -6.41
C ALA A 267 -25.54 33.02 -6.23
N LYS A 268 -24.39 33.70 -6.00
CA LYS A 268 -23.11 33.02 -5.73
C LYS A 268 -23.13 32.26 -4.41
N GLN A 269 -23.79 32.80 -3.38
CA GLN A 269 -23.92 32.11 -2.10
C GLN A 269 -24.75 30.82 -2.24
N GLU A 270 -25.80 30.85 -3.06
CA GLU A 270 -26.63 29.67 -3.31
C GLU A 270 -25.90 28.61 -4.16
N GLU A 271 -25.15 29.04 -5.19
CA GLU A 271 -24.29 28.15 -5.98
C GLU A 271 -23.24 27.46 -5.08
N MET A 272 -22.63 28.20 -4.16
CA MET A 272 -21.66 27.65 -3.21
C MET A 272 -22.29 26.63 -2.25
N LYS A 273 -23.53 26.88 -1.78
CA LYS A 273 -24.26 25.89 -0.95
C LYS A 273 -24.57 24.63 -1.72
N GLN A 274 -24.99 24.75 -2.97
CA GLN A 274 -25.29 23.60 -3.83
C GLN A 274 -24.02 22.76 -4.06
N LEU A 275 -22.90 23.41 -4.39
CA LEU A 275 -21.61 22.74 -4.56
C LEU A 275 -21.16 22.03 -3.27
N ALA A 276 -21.36 22.65 -2.10
CA ALA A 276 -21.03 22.05 -0.82
C ALA A 276 -21.91 20.82 -0.50
N LEU A 277 -23.18 20.85 -0.90
CA LEU A 277 -24.10 19.72 -0.75
C LEU A 277 -23.68 18.55 -1.64
N ASP A 278 -23.35 18.83 -2.90
CA ASP A 278 -22.92 17.81 -3.86
C ASP A 278 -21.60 17.16 -3.42
N HIS A 279 -20.63 17.96 -2.96
CA HIS A 279 -19.39 17.44 -2.40
C HIS A 279 -19.62 16.59 -1.13
N ARG A 280 -20.58 16.98 -0.27
CA ARG A 280 -20.96 16.17 0.90
C ARG A 280 -21.60 14.85 0.50
N MET A 281 -22.42 14.83 -0.56
CA MET A 281 -23.00 13.58 -1.07
C MET A 281 -21.93 12.66 -1.64
N GLU A 282 -20.99 13.19 -2.42
CA GLU A 282 -19.89 12.41 -3.00
C GLU A 282 -18.98 11.81 -1.92
N THR A 283 -18.59 12.61 -0.92
CA THR A 283 -17.79 12.13 0.21
C THR A 283 -18.49 11.04 1.03
N ASN A 284 -19.80 11.17 1.25
CA ASN A 284 -20.58 10.12 1.91
C ASN A 284 -20.68 8.83 1.06
N GLN A 285 -20.77 8.94 -0.26
CA GLN A 285 -20.77 7.78 -1.15
C GLN A 285 -19.42 7.07 -1.14
N LEU A 286 -18.32 7.83 -1.22
CA LEU A 286 -16.98 7.28 -1.12
C LEU A 286 -16.74 6.59 0.23
N GLN A 287 -17.20 7.19 1.33
CA GLN A 287 -17.10 6.57 2.65
C GLN A 287 -17.84 5.23 2.70
N LYS A 288 -19.09 5.18 2.23
CA LYS A 288 -19.88 3.94 2.17
C LYS A 288 -19.21 2.87 1.30
N ALA A 289 -18.64 3.26 0.17
CA ALA A 289 -17.91 2.34 -0.71
C ALA A 289 -16.63 1.81 -0.06
N SER A 290 -15.93 2.66 0.70
CA SER A 290 -14.75 2.27 1.48
C SER A 290 -15.13 1.26 2.58
N ASP A 291 -16.18 1.53 3.34
CA ASP A 291 -16.65 0.63 4.40
C ASP A 291 -17.10 -0.73 3.84
N ALA A 292 -17.81 -0.73 2.71
CA ALA A 292 -18.21 -1.95 2.02
C ALA A 292 -17.00 -2.79 1.56
N LYS A 293 -15.99 -2.14 0.96
CA LYS A 293 -14.74 -2.81 0.57
C LYS A 293 -13.96 -3.35 1.75
N GLN A 294 -13.94 -2.63 2.87
CA GLN A 294 -13.29 -3.08 4.10
C GLN A 294 -13.95 -4.34 4.65
N GLU A 295 -15.28 -4.43 4.59
CA GLU A 295 -16.01 -5.61 5.05
C GLU A 295 -15.81 -6.81 4.12
N GLU A 296 -15.81 -6.60 2.80
CA GLU A 296 -15.46 -7.63 1.82
C GLU A 296 -14.05 -8.19 2.07
N MET A 297 -13.07 -7.32 2.36
CA MET A 297 -11.71 -7.72 2.68
C MET A 297 -11.63 -8.57 3.95
N LYS A 298 -12.37 -8.21 5.01
CA LYS A 298 -12.46 -9.04 6.23
C LYS A 298 -13.08 -10.41 5.95
N GLN A 299 -14.12 -10.45 5.12
CA GLN A 299 -14.78 -11.70 4.76
C GLN A 299 -13.83 -12.62 3.97
N LEU A 300 -13.10 -12.08 3.00
CA LEU A 300 -12.06 -12.81 2.27
C LEU A 300 -10.94 -13.29 3.18
N GLN A 301 -10.48 -12.45 4.12
CA GLN A 301 -9.46 -12.84 5.09
C GLN A 301 -9.92 -14.00 5.99
N LYS A 302 -11.18 -13.97 6.45
CA LYS A 302 -11.77 -15.05 7.24
C LYS A 302 -11.85 -16.34 6.42
N GLN A 303 -12.32 -16.25 5.17
CA GLN A 303 -12.41 -17.42 4.28
C GLN A 303 -11.03 -18.04 4.03
N ALA A 304 -10.01 -17.23 3.79
CA ALA A 304 -8.63 -17.72 3.60
C ALA A 304 -8.10 -18.43 4.86
N LEU A 305 -8.40 -17.90 6.04
CA LEU A 305 -8.01 -18.52 7.31
C LEU A 305 -8.71 -19.87 7.52
N ASP A 306 -10.00 -19.96 7.19
CA ASP A 306 -10.75 -21.20 7.34
C ASP A 306 -10.27 -22.26 6.34
N GLN A 307 -9.97 -21.88 5.09
CA GLN A 307 -9.32 -22.76 4.11
C GLN A 307 -7.95 -23.24 4.57
N GLN A 308 -7.14 -22.37 5.20
CA GLN A 308 -5.85 -22.76 5.75
C GLN A 308 -6.00 -23.79 6.88
N LYS A 309 -7.01 -23.64 7.75
CA LYS A 309 -7.30 -24.61 8.81
C LYS A 309 -7.73 -25.95 8.24
N GLU A 310 -8.62 -25.97 7.24
CA GLU A 310 -9.08 -27.19 6.58
C GLU A 310 -7.91 -27.92 5.92
N MET A 311 -7.05 -27.19 5.18
CA MET A 311 -5.86 -27.77 4.55
C MET A 311 -4.91 -28.37 5.58
N LYS A 312 -4.70 -27.69 6.71
CA LYS A 312 -3.86 -28.19 7.81
C LYS A 312 -4.45 -29.44 8.47
N GLN A 313 -5.76 -29.48 8.68
CA GLN A 313 -6.43 -30.67 9.23
C GLN A 313 -6.34 -31.86 8.28
N LEU A 314 -6.55 -31.63 6.98
CA LEU A 314 -6.42 -32.65 5.96
C LEU A 314 -4.98 -33.19 5.88
N ALA A 315 -3.98 -32.32 5.96
CA ALA A 315 -2.58 -32.72 5.96
C ALA A 315 -2.23 -33.57 7.20
N LEU A 316 -2.74 -33.22 8.38
CA LEU A 316 -2.56 -34.01 9.60
C LEU A 316 -3.22 -35.39 9.50
N PHE A 317 -4.41 -35.46 8.90
CA PHE A 317 -5.11 -36.71 8.66
C PHE A 317 -4.28 -37.65 7.76
N TYR A 318 -3.80 -37.17 6.62
CA TYR A 318 -2.97 -37.97 5.73
C TYR A 318 -1.63 -38.38 6.36
N HIS A 319 -1.05 -37.51 7.17
CA HIS A 319 0.19 -37.83 7.87
C HIS A 319 0.02 -39.02 8.82
N GLU A 320 -1.09 -39.07 9.56
CA GLU A 320 -1.38 -40.21 10.44
C GLU A 320 -1.66 -41.49 9.65
N GLU A 321 -2.41 -41.41 8.55
CA GLU A 321 -2.67 -42.57 7.68
C GLU A 321 -1.38 -43.18 7.11
N ILE A 322 -0.46 -42.33 6.63
CA ILE A 322 0.85 -42.77 6.13
C ILE A 322 1.65 -43.44 7.24
N LYS A 323 1.61 -42.90 8.46
CA LYS A 323 2.30 -43.48 9.61
C LYS A 323 1.76 -44.88 9.95
N GLN A 324 0.44 -45.07 9.90
CA GLN A 324 -0.17 -46.39 10.11
C GLN A 324 0.25 -47.39 9.03
N LEU A 325 0.26 -46.97 7.76
CA LEU A 325 0.73 -47.80 6.65
C LEU A 325 2.20 -48.20 6.81
N GLN A 326 3.06 -47.29 7.25
CA GLN A 326 4.48 -47.59 7.55
C GLN A 326 4.61 -48.62 8.67
N ILE A 327 3.86 -48.46 9.77
CA ILE A 327 3.86 -49.41 10.88
C ILE A 327 3.42 -50.81 10.40
N GLN A 328 2.35 -50.87 9.61
CA GLN A 328 1.86 -52.13 9.04
C GLN A 328 2.90 -52.80 8.13
N ALA A 329 3.55 -52.03 7.24
CA ALA A 329 4.56 -52.53 6.34
C ALA A 329 5.80 -53.07 7.09
N LEU A 330 6.26 -52.35 8.12
CA LEU A 330 7.35 -52.81 8.98
C LEU A 330 6.98 -54.09 9.73
N GLY A 331 5.74 -54.21 10.21
CA GLY A 331 5.23 -55.42 10.85
C GLY A 331 5.21 -56.62 9.89
N GLN A 332 4.78 -56.43 8.64
CA GLN A 332 4.83 -57.47 7.61
C GLN A 332 6.26 -57.92 7.30
N LEU A 333 7.20 -56.96 7.23
CA LEU A 333 8.61 -57.27 6.97
C LEU A 333 9.22 -58.08 8.11
N ALA A 334 8.91 -57.74 9.37
CA ALA A 334 9.36 -58.50 10.54
C ALA A 334 8.84 -59.95 10.51
N MET A 335 7.55 -60.15 10.22
CA MET A 335 6.98 -61.50 10.08
C MET A 335 7.66 -62.32 8.97
N LEU A 336 7.99 -61.69 7.83
CA LEU A 336 8.71 -62.35 6.75
C LEU A 336 10.13 -62.72 7.15
N GLN A 337 10.85 -61.83 7.83
CA GLN A 337 12.20 -62.11 8.33
C GLN A 337 12.20 -63.28 9.32
N ASP A 338 11.26 -63.32 10.26
CA ASP A 338 11.11 -64.43 11.21
C ASP A 338 10.83 -65.75 10.51
N ARG A 339 9.96 -65.73 9.48
CA ARG A 339 9.65 -66.93 8.68
C ARG A 339 10.86 -67.43 7.89
N VAL A 340 11.60 -66.53 7.26
CA VAL A 340 12.84 -66.89 6.53
C VAL A 340 13.87 -67.46 7.50
N LYS A 341 14.05 -66.85 8.67
CA LYS A 341 14.95 -67.35 9.71
C LYS A 341 14.55 -68.74 10.22
N ALA A 342 13.27 -68.97 10.46
CA ALA A 342 12.76 -70.28 10.86
C ALA A 342 13.01 -71.35 9.79
N MET A 343 12.78 -71.01 8.51
CA MET A 343 13.06 -71.90 7.38
C MET A 343 14.55 -72.22 7.26
N LEU A 344 15.42 -71.21 7.41
CA LEU A 344 16.88 -71.39 7.38
C LEU A 344 17.36 -72.28 8.53
N ASN A 345 16.84 -72.07 9.74
CA ASN A 345 17.17 -72.93 10.90
C ASN A 345 16.72 -74.38 10.66
N GLN A 346 15.51 -74.60 10.13
CA GLN A 346 15.04 -75.94 9.77
C GLN A 346 15.95 -76.61 8.73
N THR A 347 16.41 -75.87 7.70
CA THR A 347 17.32 -76.42 6.70
C THR A 347 18.73 -76.70 7.25
N TYR A 348 19.24 -75.86 8.15
CA TYR A 348 20.56 -76.05 8.75
C TYR A 348 20.60 -77.24 9.72
N GLU A 349 19.55 -77.42 10.53
CA GLU A 349 19.44 -78.59 11.43
C GLU A 349 19.27 -79.91 10.65
N LEU A 350 18.72 -79.88 9.43
CA LEU A 350 18.65 -81.03 8.53
C LEU A 350 19.97 -81.32 7.78
N HIS A 351 20.92 -80.38 7.75
CA HIS A 351 22.18 -80.49 6.98
C HIS A 351 23.41 -80.79 7.82
N GLU A 352 23.27 -80.98 9.14
CA GLU A 352 24.31 -81.64 9.93
C GLU A 352 24.40 -83.16 9.66
N TYR A 353 23.52 -83.73 8.82
CA TYR A 353 23.60 -85.13 8.37
C TYR A 353 23.03 -85.37 6.95
N PRO A 354 23.81 -85.16 5.85
CA PRO A 354 23.38 -85.80 4.60
C PRO A 354 24.47 -86.48 3.75
N ILE A 355 25.71 -86.65 4.20
CA ILE A 355 26.69 -87.43 3.43
C ILE A 355 27.55 -88.29 4.39
N PRO A 356 27.53 -89.64 4.30
CA PRO A 356 28.51 -90.45 5.00
C PRO A 356 29.88 -90.10 4.43
N ARG A 357 30.68 -89.35 5.20
CA ARG A 357 32.08 -89.06 4.88
C ARG A 357 32.77 -90.39 4.64
N LEU A 358 33.17 -90.64 3.40
CA LEU A 358 33.86 -91.86 3.04
C LEU A 358 35.10 -91.98 3.93
N PHE A 359 35.28 -93.13 4.54
CA PHE A 359 36.44 -93.39 5.37
C PHE A 359 37.12 -94.69 4.96
N VAL A 360 38.43 -94.74 5.15
CA VAL A 360 39.22 -95.95 5.03
C VAL A 360 39.81 -96.30 6.39
N VAL A 361 40.02 -97.59 6.63
CA VAL A 361 40.71 -98.08 7.82
C VAL A 361 42.00 -98.74 7.38
N LEU A 362 43.13 -98.27 7.90
CA LEU A 362 44.47 -98.74 7.56
C LEU A 362 45.20 -99.20 8.84
N PRO A 363 46.11 -100.19 8.75
CA PRO A 363 46.97 -100.53 9.88
C PRO A 363 47.90 -99.35 10.19
N GLN A 364 48.10 -99.08 11.47
CA GLN A 364 48.95 -97.98 11.94
C GLN A 364 50.43 -98.20 11.56
N ASP A 365 50.88 -99.45 11.56
CA ASP A 365 52.24 -99.84 11.16
C ASP A 365 52.17 -101.03 10.19
N PRO A 366 52.29 -100.80 8.87
CA PRO A 366 52.22 -101.87 7.88
C PRO A 366 53.42 -102.84 7.98
N SER A 367 54.53 -102.42 8.59
CA SER A 367 55.75 -103.23 8.71
C SER A 367 55.59 -104.40 9.69
N ARG A 368 54.65 -104.28 10.64
CA ARG A 368 54.37 -105.28 11.68
C ARG A 368 53.17 -106.17 11.33
N TRP A 369 52.70 -106.12 10.09
CA TRP A 369 51.53 -106.88 9.64
C TRP A 369 51.74 -108.40 9.80
N ASN A 370 50.85 -109.04 10.55
CA ASN A 370 50.82 -110.49 10.73
C ASN A 370 49.58 -111.07 10.03
N SER A 371 49.76 -111.80 8.94
CA SER A 371 48.65 -112.39 8.18
C SER A 371 47.90 -113.48 8.93
N LEU A 372 48.52 -114.11 9.93
CA LEU A 372 47.88 -115.15 10.75
C LEU A 372 46.99 -114.55 11.85
N ASP A 373 47.31 -113.34 12.30
CA ASP A 373 46.52 -112.59 13.28
C ASP A 373 46.49 -111.10 12.91
N PRO A 374 45.62 -110.70 11.96
CA PRO A 374 45.56 -109.32 11.48
C PRO A 374 45.10 -108.34 12.58
N PHE A 375 44.35 -108.82 13.58
CA PHE A 375 43.80 -107.99 14.66
C PHE A 375 44.79 -107.72 15.79
N SER A 376 45.98 -108.34 15.77
CA SER A 376 47.10 -107.95 16.63
C SER A 376 47.65 -106.54 16.32
N ASN A 377 47.31 -105.98 15.15
CA ASN A 377 47.71 -104.64 14.74
C ASN A 377 46.75 -103.56 15.25
N LYS A 378 47.29 -102.37 15.51
CA LYS A 378 46.46 -101.17 15.72
C LYS A 378 45.96 -100.65 14.37
N PHE A 379 44.71 -100.22 14.33
CA PHE A 379 44.09 -99.66 13.13
C PHE A 379 43.70 -98.20 13.34
N ARG A 380 43.82 -97.40 12.28
CA ARG A 380 43.36 -96.00 12.26
C ARG A 380 42.35 -95.77 11.15
N LEU A 381 41.31 -94.99 11.46
CA LEU A 381 40.30 -94.53 10.53
C LEU A 381 40.69 -93.16 9.96
N TYR A 382 40.71 -93.05 8.64
CA TYR A 382 40.98 -91.82 7.91
C TYR A 382 39.74 -91.43 7.09
N PHE A 383 39.33 -90.18 7.17
CA PHE A 383 38.32 -89.65 6.26
C PHE A 383 38.99 -89.31 4.92
N LEU A 384 38.30 -89.61 3.83
CA LEU A 384 38.68 -89.15 2.50
C LEU A 384 38.24 -87.69 2.36
N CYS A 385 39.04 -86.83 1.73
CA CYS A 385 38.58 -85.47 1.47
C CYS A 385 37.46 -85.49 0.43
N GLU A 386 36.38 -84.78 0.72
CA GLU A 386 35.32 -84.44 -0.24
C GLU A 386 35.69 -83.17 -1.03
N CYS A 387 36.97 -82.98 -1.29
CA CYS A 387 37.46 -81.84 -2.05
C CYS A 387 36.94 -82.00 -3.48
N GLY A 388 35.75 -81.43 -3.74
CA GLY A 388 35.05 -81.45 -5.03
C GLY A 388 35.82 -80.74 -6.13
N GLU A 389 35.13 -80.39 -7.22
CA GLU A 389 35.68 -79.99 -8.54
C GLU A 389 36.82 -78.97 -8.57
N HIS A 390 37.11 -78.29 -7.47
CA HIS A 390 38.24 -77.39 -7.26
C HIS A 390 39.63 -78.07 -7.23
N THR A 391 39.72 -79.40 -7.18
CA THR A 391 41.00 -80.15 -7.28
C THR A 391 41.19 -80.88 -8.61
N LYS A 392 40.27 -80.74 -9.56
CA LYS A 392 40.43 -81.25 -10.92
C LYS A 392 41.54 -80.46 -11.64
N SER A 393 42.78 -80.89 -11.57
CA SER A 393 43.75 -80.50 -12.59
C SER A 393 43.26 -81.10 -13.91
N ILE A 394 43.25 -80.28 -14.96
CA ILE A 394 42.55 -80.54 -16.23
C ILE A 394 42.97 -81.86 -16.91
N ASP A 395 44.08 -82.47 -16.51
CA ASP A 395 44.60 -83.73 -17.08
C ASP A 395 44.94 -84.83 -16.04
N SER A 396 44.56 -84.71 -14.77
CA SER A 396 44.95 -85.69 -13.74
C SER A 396 43.82 -86.67 -13.39
N LYS A 397 44.15 -87.97 -13.40
CA LYS A 397 43.35 -89.03 -12.76
C LYS A 397 42.85 -88.55 -11.40
N THR A 398 41.60 -88.84 -11.06
CA THR A 398 40.99 -88.46 -9.78
C THR A 398 41.76 -89.09 -8.62
N GLU A 399 42.71 -88.37 -8.04
CA GLU A 399 43.47 -88.81 -6.87
C GLU A 399 42.60 -88.63 -5.62
N ILE A 400 42.13 -89.75 -5.09
CA ILE A 400 41.49 -89.79 -3.78
C ILE A 400 42.56 -89.48 -2.73
N HIS A 401 42.38 -88.39 -1.97
CA HIS A 401 43.29 -88.01 -0.91
C HIS A 401 42.63 -88.08 0.46
N PHE A 402 43.45 -88.27 1.48
CA PHE A 402 42.99 -88.19 2.86
C PHE A 402 42.69 -86.74 3.26
N ALA A 403 41.65 -86.54 4.05
CA ALA A 403 41.48 -85.28 4.76
C ALA A 403 42.70 -85.05 5.66
N LYS A 404 43.10 -83.79 5.83
CA LYS A 404 44.30 -83.40 6.58
C LYS A 404 44.13 -83.62 8.10
N HIS A 405 44.20 -84.86 8.56
CA HIS A 405 44.16 -85.25 9.97
C HIS A 405 44.99 -86.53 10.21
N GLU A 406 45.37 -86.79 11.47
CA GLU A 406 46.27 -87.90 11.84
C GLU A 406 45.62 -89.31 11.82
N GLY A 407 44.34 -89.40 11.49
CA GLY A 407 43.51 -90.59 11.67
C GLY A 407 43.05 -90.80 13.11
N TYR A 408 41.97 -91.57 13.28
CA TYR A 408 41.38 -91.92 14.59
C TYR A 408 41.72 -93.36 14.95
N GLU A 409 42.36 -93.61 16.08
CA GLU A 409 42.69 -94.97 16.55
C GLU A 409 41.42 -95.76 16.89
N ILE A 410 41.32 -96.99 16.37
CA ILE A 410 40.20 -97.89 16.63
C ILE A 410 40.53 -98.74 17.85
N ALA A 411 39.94 -98.40 18.99
CA ALA A 411 40.20 -99.08 20.27
C ALA A 411 39.79 -100.56 20.29
N ARG A 412 38.77 -100.95 19.53
CA ARG A 412 38.24 -102.33 19.47
C ARG A 412 38.10 -102.80 18.01
N PRO A 413 39.21 -103.17 17.34
CA PRO A 413 39.21 -103.52 15.93
C PRO A 413 38.24 -104.66 15.60
N THR A 414 38.20 -105.72 16.42
CA THR A 414 37.34 -106.88 16.18
C THR A 414 35.86 -106.50 16.08
N GLU A 415 35.35 -105.74 17.06
CA GLU A 415 33.95 -105.28 17.07
C GLU A 415 33.67 -104.30 15.92
N PHE A 416 34.63 -103.42 15.63
CA PHE A 416 34.51 -102.45 14.54
C PHE A 416 34.38 -103.15 13.20
N PHE A 417 35.26 -104.11 12.89
CA PHE A 417 35.22 -104.87 11.64
C PHE A 417 34.06 -105.85 11.57
N GLN A 418 33.56 -106.36 12.71
CA GLN A 418 32.31 -107.13 12.73
C GLN A 418 31.11 -106.29 12.29
N ARG A 419 31.07 -105.00 12.67
CA ARG A 419 29.97 -104.09 12.34
C ARG A 419 30.12 -103.41 10.98
N TYR A 420 31.33 -103.00 10.61
CA TYR A 420 31.61 -102.16 9.44
C TYR A 420 32.52 -102.82 8.41
N GLY A 421 32.96 -104.07 8.63
CA GLY A 421 33.94 -104.72 7.77
C GLY A 421 33.50 -104.86 6.31
N SER A 422 32.21 -105.10 6.06
CA SER A 422 31.66 -105.13 4.69
C SER A 422 31.78 -103.78 3.98
N HIS A 423 31.53 -102.67 4.69
CA HIS A 423 31.70 -101.32 4.17
C HIS A 423 33.17 -101.00 3.90
N VAL A 424 34.04 -101.23 4.89
CA VAL A 424 35.49 -101.01 4.74
C VAL A 424 36.06 -101.82 3.58
N PHE A 425 35.67 -103.08 3.43
CA PHE A 425 36.10 -103.92 2.32
C PHE A 425 35.63 -103.40 0.96
N THR A 426 34.41 -102.85 0.89
CA THR A 426 33.87 -102.23 -0.33
C THR A 426 34.69 -101.00 -0.71
N ILE A 427 34.98 -100.11 0.26
CA ILE A 427 35.84 -98.94 0.03
C ILE A 427 37.25 -99.35 -0.40
N LEU A 428 37.86 -100.33 0.27
CA LEU A 428 39.19 -100.83 -0.12
C LEU A 428 39.22 -101.42 -1.54
N LYS A 429 38.14 -102.07 -1.99
CA LYS A 429 38.01 -102.52 -3.39
C LYS A 429 37.93 -101.35 -4.36
N MET A 430 37.20 -100.29 -4.01
CA MET A 430 37.10 -99.08 -4.84
C MET A 430 38.44 -98.33 -4.94
N LEU A 431 39.29 -98.41 -3.91
CA LEU A 431 40.60 -97.76 -3.90
C LEU A 431 41.72 -98.55 -4.60
N LYS A 432 41.52 -99.85 -4.90
CA LYS A 432 42.54 -100.74 -5.47
C LYS A 432 42.63 -100.65 -7.00
N PHE A 433 41.69 -99.98 -7.65
CA PHE A 433 41.61 -99.75 -9.09
C PHE A 433 41.57 -98.26 -9.37
#